data_AF-A0A089LBU5-F1
#
_entry.id   AF-A0A089LBU5-F1
#
_cell.length_a   1.000
_cell.length_b   1.000
_cell.length_c   1.000
_cell.angle_alpha   90.00
_cell.angle_beta   90.00
_cell.angle_gamma   90.00
#
_symmetry.space_group_name_H-M   'P 1'
#
loop_
_entity.id
_entity.type
_entity.pdbx_description
1 polymer ?
#
loop_
_entity_poly.entity_id
_entity_poly.type
_entity_poly.pdbx_seq_one_letter_code
_entity_poly.pdbx_strand_id
1 'polypeptide(L)'
;MSTALLQELHQEIRRLYIAGSELAAGDFRLKRLLPQFQQLGERAPVFKKLGEGVASLLEPGGAEGTAPGFQLQELTLLLESVLYTQGTTAADGTPGPLKALSFALKTNQPYRKIGAVQQALSTTGSGRYEIVIDAFKEGVFQDLRLLPSAISALNDPYSELADFAMNDILPSYGPDIAGYLLDSFDPAGGRAEVRKLEVIGKVGGDRYLEEIFRAAGSGSEDIRVTAMKWLAGHEQYIGALLEWTTDKKKAIREGAFSALAAGGSPQGGERLVEAFTAKKDREMVAGVLAGRASAEVSAKLAVLFMEELQQAPQNNEDKKLTETAWNALLPFVTALRHVRSPQLDEIYSYVLQEYARFSPLGWIPLIDQAAWYKENTPGGAALAELEALEKRSVRFLPNYFHAAQRVMTPKELFNRFGGTFMDKLKALVGKDAKDAAQRAQLLINTIEEQVVDIRRRAYEVEWDASGIRQPYSREMLPAGEIAAAWDPRWLDWFIQHDAVNLASAFARPGHKGVRDYLLGKLQEPFKRQTYDLISNIFKGLERAGVPEPERLELLMTALENKNAHTPYTFEFYLFKLMERFPASYAGRLEAIIPKYRYECRQQLEYVLNSLKSAQ
;
A
#
# COMPACT_ATOMS: atom_id res chain seq x y z
N MET A 1 47.97 10.55 44.83
CA MET A 1 47.33 10.70 46.17
C MET A 1 46.39 9.53 46.37
N SER A 2 46.31 8.94 47.56
CA SER A 2 45.41 7.78 47.80
C SER A 2 43.96 8.25 47.86
N THR A 3 43.29 8.33 46.71
CA THR A 3 41.86 8.69 46.58
C THR A 3 40.97 7.74 47.38
N ALA A 4 41.34 6.45 47.43
CA ALA A 4 40.63 5.42 48.18
C ALA A 4 40.56 5.73 49.68
N LEU A 5 41.67 6.15 50.29
CA LEU A 5 41.70 6.46 51.73
C LEU A 5 40.82 7.68 52.09
N LEU A 6 40.81 8.70 51.23
CA LEU A 6 39.94 9.88 51.41
C LEU A 6 38.46 9.51 51.24
N GLN A 7 38.14 8.60 50.31
CA GLN A 7 36.78 8.09 50.12
C GLN A 7 36.32 7.22 51.30
N GLU A 8 37.18 6.37 51.86
CA GLU A 8 36.89 5.60 53.07
C GLU A 8 36.59 6.52 54.26
N LEU A 9 37.42 7.55 54.48
CA LEU A 9 37.15 8.53 55.54
C LEU A 9 35.82 9.27 55.30
N HIS A 10 35.51 9.63 54.06
CA HIS A 10 34.27 10.31 53.71
C HIS A 10 33.03 9.44 54.00
N GLN A 11 33.11 8.13 53.76
CA GLN A 11 32.05 7.19 54.11
C GLN A 11 31.85 7.10 55.64
N GLU A 12 32.94 7.05 56.41
CA GLU A 12 32.85 6.96 57.86
C GLU A 12 32.32 8.24 58.51
N ILE A 13 32.72 9.40 58.00
CA ILE A 13 32.18 10.69 58.42
C ILE A 13 30.68 10.78 58.12
N ARG A 14 30.24 10.40 56.92
CA ARG A 14 28.81 10.37 56.56
C ARG A 14 28.01 9.47 57.49
N ARG A 15 28.55 8.30 57.84
CA ARG A 15 27.92 7.41 58.81
C ARG A 15 27.74 8.11 60.16
N LEU A 16 28.74 8.84 60.64
CA LEU A 16 28.65 9.56 61.92
C LEU A 16 27.65 10.73 61.89
N TYR A 17 27.48 11.41 60.75
CA TYR A 17 26.38 12.39 60.60
C TYR A 17 25.01 11.76 60.75
N ILE A 18 24.82 10.56 60.21
CA ILE A 18 23.54 9.85 60.26
C ILE A 18 23.31 9.28 61.67
N ALA A 19 24.34 8.70 62.28
CA ALA A 19 24.24 8.02 63.56
C ALA A 19 24.25 8.99 64.77
N GLY A 20 24.81 10.19 64.60
CA GLY A 20 24.99 11.21 65.64
C GLY A 20 26.46 11.38 66.02
N SER A 21 26.91 12.63 66.15
CA SER A 21 28.31 13.00 66.39
C SER A 21 28.87 12.50 67.72
N GLU A 22 28.02 12.28 68.73
CA GLU A 22 28.41 11.75 70.04
C GLU A 22 29.01 10.33 69.95
N LEU A 23 28.71 9.59 68.88
CA LEU A 23 29.23 8.24 68.64
C LEU A 23 30.64 8.24 68.01
N ALA A 24 31.23 9.41 67.74
CA ALA A 24 32.58 9.51 67.19
C ALA A 24 33.66 9.14 68.22
N ALA A 25 33.40 9.39 69.51
CA ALA A 25 34.33 9.10 70.60
C ALA A 25 34.63 7.58 70.66
N GLY A 26 35.90 7.22 70.53
CA GLY A 26 36.33 5.82 70.52
C GLY A 26 35.88 4.99 69.33
N ASP A 27 35.35 5.60 68.25
CA ASP A 27 34.86 4.87 67.08
C ASP A 27 35.96 3.99 66.45
N PHE A 28 35.74 2.67 66.45
CA PHE A 28 36.75 1.70 65.99
C PHE A 28 37.16 1.90 64.52
N ARG A 29 36.24 2.37 63.65
CA ARG A 29 36.51 2.53 62.22
C ARG A 29 37.37 3.75 61.97
N LEU A 30 37.08 4.88 62.63
CA LEU A 30 37.96 6.05 62.61
C LEU A 30 39.34 5.73 63.22
N LYS A 31 39.38 4.98 64.34
CA LYS A 31 40.63 4.57 64.99
C LYS A 31 41.49 3.69 64.07
N ARG A 32 40.87 2.84 63.25
CA ARG A 32 41.55 2.03 62.23
C ARG A 32 42.16 2.87 61.10
N LEU A 33 41.52 3.98 60.72
CA LEU A 33 41.98 4.86 59.64
C LEU A 33 43.07 5.85 60.10
N LEU A 34 43.05 6.27 61.36
CA LEU A 34 43.94 7.31 61.91
C LEU A 34 45.45 7.08 61.63
N PRO A 35 46.04 5.89 61.82
CA PRO A 35 47.47 5.69 61.57
C PRO A 35 47.89 5.96 60.12
N GLN A 36 47.02 5.64 59.15
CA GLN A 36 47.29 5.89 57.73
C GLN A 36 47.31 7.39 57.41
N PHE A 37 46.41 8.17 58.04
CA PHE A 37 46.40 9.62 57.92
C PHE A 37 47.59 10.27 58.62
N GLN A 38 48.03 9.76 59.78
CA GLN A 38 49.22 10.24 60.47
C GLN A 38 50.49 10.01 59.63
N GLN A 39 50.66 8.81 59.09
CA GLN A 39 51.79 8.47 58.22
C GLN A 39 51.84 9.33 56.96
N LEU A 40 50.70 9.54 56.29
CA LEU A 40 50.64 10.44 55.13
C LEU A 40 50.82 11.92 55.53
N GLY A 41 50.42 12.27 56.75
CA GLY A 41 50.56 13.60 57.33
C GLY A 41 52.01 14.05 57.52
N GLU A 42 52.94 13.11 57.73
CA GLU A 42 54.39 13.41 57.74
C GLU A 42 54.87 13.98 56.39
N ARG A 43 54.20 13.61 55.30
CA ARG A 43 54.59 13.96 53.93
C ARG A 43 53.75 15.08 53.34
N ALA A 44 52.55 15.32 53.87
CA ALA A 44 51.60 16.27 53.31
C ALA A 44 50.76 16.96 54.40
N PRO A 45 50.83 18.30 54.52
CA PRO A 45 50.13 19.06 55.56
C PRO A 45 48.62 18.83 55.59
N VAL A 46 48.00 18.57 54.43
CA VAL A 46 46.56 18.34 54.33
C VAL A 46 46.13 17.01 54.97
N PHE A 47 46.91 15.95 54.80
CA PHE A 47 46.66 14.66 55.46
C PHE A 47 46.94 14.75 56.96
N LYS A 48 47.91 15.58 57.37
CA LYS A 48 48.17 15.87 58.78
C LYS A 48 46.96 16.49 59.44
N LYS A 49 46.38 17.54 58.84
CA LYS A 49 45.16 18.19 59.35
C LYS A 49 43.95 17.26 59.38
N LEU A 50 43.77 16.42 58.35
CA LEU A 50 42.70 15.41 58.36
C LEU A 50 42.91 14.39 59.48
N GLY A 51 44.14 13.93 59.70
CA GLY A 51 44.48 13.02 60.82
C GLY A 51 44.27 13.66 62.18
N GLU A 52 44.64 14.92 62.37
CA GLU A 52 44.39 15.70 63.59
C GLU A 52 42.88 15.85 63.87
N GLY A 53 42.07 16.10 62.83
CA GLY A 53 40.62 16.15 62.96
C GLY A 53 40.00 14.79 63.32
N VAL A 54 40.49 13.69 62.73
CA VAL A 54 40.08 12.32 63.09
C VAL A 54 40.45 12.00 64.55
N ALA A 55 41.67 12.37 64.98
CA ALA A 55 42.11 12.16 66.36
C ALA A 55 41.25 12.96 67.36
N SER A 56 40.91 14.21 67.02
CA SER A 56 40.07 15.08 67.85
C SER A 56 38.66 14.54 68.03
N LEU A 57 38.11 13.87 67.00
CA LEU A 57 36.81 13.19 67.08
C LEU A 57 36.83 11.92 67.94
N LEU A 58 37.95 11.19 67.94
CA LEU A 58 38.10 9.95 68.70
C LEU A 58 38.26 10.20 70.20
N GLU A 59 38.92 11.30 70.56
CA GLU A 59 39.22 11.68 71.94
C GLU A 59 38.75 13.13 72.19
N PRO A 60 37.43 13.38 72.31
CA PRO A 60 36.92 14.72 72.56
C PRO A 60 37.38 15.21 73.95
N GLY A 61 37.91 16.43 74.00
CA GLY A 61 38.54 16.98 75.20
C GLY A 61 37.57 17.37 76.31
N GLY A 62 37.07 16.41 77.08
CA GLY A 62 36.29 16.66 78.31
C GLY A 62 35.02 17.52 78.15
N ALA A 63 34.35 17.84 79.27
CA ALA A 63 33.07 18.55 79.27
C ALA A 63 33.14 20.03 78.86
N GLU A 64 34.33 20.63 78.78
CA GLU A 64 34.58 22.02 78.35
C GLU A 64 35.15 22.12 76.92
N GLY A 65 35.32 20.98 76.23
CA GLY A 65 35.87 20.93 74.88
C GLY A 65 34.88 21.32 73.77
N THR A 66 35.40 21.53 72.56
CA THR A 66 34.60 21.77 71.35
C THR A 66 33.62 20.61 71.12
N ALA A 67 32.35 20.93 70.88
CA ALA A 67 31.31 19.92 70.68
C ALA A 67 31.66 18.96 69.51
N PRO A 68 31.46 17.64 69.66
CA PRO A 68 31.81 16.65 68.63
C PRO A 68 31.18 16.92 67.26
N GLY A 69 29.96 17.48 67.23
CA GLY A 69 29.28 17.85 65.99
C GLY A 69 30.01 18.95 65.20
N PHE A 70 30.63 19.91 65.90
CA PHE A 70 31.42 20.96 65.25
C PHE A 70 32.73 20.40 64.71
N GLN A 71 33.41 19.54 65.46
CA GLN A 71 34.63 18.87 65.02
C GLN A 71 34.38 17.96 63.80
N LEU A 72 33.24 17.26 63.78
CA LEU A 72 32.83 16.44 62.64
C LEU A 72 32.61 17.32 61.41
N GLN A 73 31.96 18.46 61.59
CA GLN A 73 31.75 19.44 60.53
C GLN A 73 33.04 20.01 59.96
N GLU A 74 34.00 20.41 60.80
CA GLU A 74 35.27 20.93 60.33
C GLU A 74 36.08 19.88 59.55
N LEU A 75 36.13 18.64 60.06
CA LEU A 75 36.81 17.54 59.37
C LEU A 75 36.17 17.27 58.00
N THR A 76 34.84 17.32 57.93
CA THR A 76 34.09 17.09 56.69
C THR A 76 34.36 18.17 55.66
N LEU A 77 34.31 19.44 56.06
CA LEU A 77 34.57 20.57 55.17
C LEU A 77 35.98 20.49 54.58
N LEU A 78 36.97 20.13 55.40
CA LEU A 78 38.34 19.93 54.92
C LEU A 78 38.42 18.77 53.94
N LEU A 79 37.79 17.63 54.26
CA LEU A 79 37.82 16.44 53.41
C LEU A 79 37.13 16.67 52.06
N GLU A 80 35.95 17.28 52.05
CA GLU A 80 35.21 17.58 50.82
C GLU A 80 36.00 18.57 49.94
N SER A 81 36.61 19.58 50.54
CA SER A 81 37.48 20.52 49.81
C SER A 81 38.61 19.80 49.07
N VAL A 82 39.25 18.83 49.73
CA VAL A 82 40.30 18.01 49.09
C VAL A 82 39.74 17.16 47.96
N LEU A 83 38.61 16.48 48.18
CA LEU A 83 37.98 15.63 47.17
C LEU A 83 37.55 16.42 45.94
N TYR A 84 37.00 17.63 46.11
CA TYR A 84 36.59 18.48 44.98
C TYR A 84 37.77 18.91 44.10
N THR A 85 38.94 19.18 44.70
CA THR A 85 40.14 19.51 43.91
C THR A 85 40.73 18.33 43.13
N GLN A 86 40.28 17.10 43.40
CA GLN A 86 40.75 15.89 42.71
C GLN A 86 39.84 15.45 41.55
N GLY A 87 38.75 16.17 41.27
CA GLY A 87 37.90 15.90 40.11
C GLY A 87 38.56 16.30 38.79
N THR A 88 38.71 15.37 37.86
CA THR A 88 39.12 15.66 36.46
C THR A 88 37.89 15.75 35.56
N THR A 89 37.70 16.86 34.86
CA THR A 89 36.60 17.08 33.89
C THR A 89 37.10 17.24 32.44
N ALA A 90 38.38 16.99 32.18
CA ALA A 90 38.92 17.03 30.82
C ALA A 90 38.46 15.79 30.03
N ALA A 91 37.87 16.00 28.87
CA ALA A 91 37.63 14.92 27.91
C ALA A 91 38.95 14.57 27.21
N ASP A 92 39.18 13.27 26.98
CA ASP A 92 40.34 12.81 26.22
C ASP A 92 40.23 13.24 24.75
N GLY A 93 41.30 13.81 24.18
CA GLY A 93 41.40 14.14 22.75
C GLY A 93 42.01 15.51 22.42
N THR A 94 42.29 15.74 21.14
CA THR A 94 42.74 17.06 20.63
C THR A 94 41.51 17.87 20.21
N PRO A 95 41.34 19.12 20.70
CA PRO A 95 40.26 19.99 20.23
C PRO A 95 40.32 20.19 18.71
N GLY A 96 39.17 20.10 18.05
CA GLY A 96 39.06 20.24 16.60
C GLY A 96 37.70 20.83 16.19
N PRO A 97 37.55 21.25 14.92
CA PRO A 97 36.28 21.77 14.42
C PRO A 97 35.20 20.69 14.47
N LEU A 98 34.02 21.05 14.97
CA LEU A 98 32.85 20.19 14.93
C LEU A 98 32.24 20.25 13.53
N LYS A 99 31.95 19.08 12.93
CA LYS A 99 31.19 19.00 11.69
C LYS A 99 29.78 19.53 11.96
N ALA A 100 29.45 20.70 11.41
CA ALA A 100 28.12 21.27 11.52
C ALA A 100 27.27 20.79 10.34
N LEU A 101 26.19 20.06 10.63
CA LEU A 101 25.12 19.79 9.68
C LEU A 101 24.01 20.80 9.95
N SER A 102 23.68 21.63 8.97
CA SER A 102 22.62 22.63 9.11
C SER A 102 21.26 21.98 8.91
N PHE A 103 20.47 21.86 9.97
CA PHE A 103 19.05 21.56 9.89
C PHE A 103 18.24 22.82 10.18
N ALA A 104 17.21 23.09 9.38
CA ALA A 104 16.25 24.18 9.63
C ALA A 104 15.15 23.81 10.66
N LEU A 105 15.33 22.68 11.36
CA LEU A 105 14.37 22.14 12.32
C LEU A 105 14.31 22.98 13.59
N LYS A 106 13.14 23.02 14.21
CA LYS A 106 12.86 23.83 15.42
C LYS A 106 12.75 22.94 16.66
N THR A 107 12.60 23.53 17.83
CA THR A 107 12.33 22.82 19.10
C THR A 107 11.14 23.42 19.83
N ASN A 108 10.07 23.74 19.10
CA ASN A 108 8.92 24.50 19.59
C ASN A 108 7.68 23.64 19.90
N GLN A 109 7.73 22.33 19.69
CA GLN A 109 6.59 21.46 19.99
C GLN A 109 6.53 21.10 21.48
N PRO A 110 5.33 21.02 22.09
CA PRO A 110 5.19 20.61 23.48
C PRO A 110 5.55 19.13 23.66
N TYR A 111 6.18 18.79 24.79
CA TYR A 111 6.59 17.40 25.06
C TYR A 111 5.42 16.42 25.03
N ARG A 112 4.20 16.83 25.39
CA ARG A 112 3.01 15.97 25.30
C ARG A 112 2.76 15.44 23.87
N LYS A 113 3.05 16.23 22.83
CA LYS A 113 2.95 15.79 21.44
C LYS A 113 4.14 14.92 21.05
N ILE A 114 5.36 15.36 21.36
CA ILE A 114 6.59 14.62 21.03
C ILE A 114 6.63 13.25 21.71
N GLY A 115 6.32 13.19 23.01
CA GLY A 115 6.34 11.97 23.80
C GLY A 115 5.36 10.92 23.28
N ALA A 116 4.18 11.33 22.81
CA ALA A 116 3.22 10.42 22.18
C ALA A 116 3.79 9.82 20.88
N VAL A 117 4.44 10.63 20.05
CA VAL A 117 5.08 10.17 18.81
C VAL A 117 6.28 9.28 19.09
N GLN A 118 7.14 9.65 20.05
CA GLN A 118 8.29 8.85 20.46
C GLN A 118 7.86 7.48 21.00
N GLN A 119 6.80 7.45 21.82
CA GLN A 119 6.22 6.20 22.28
C GLN A 119 5.70 5.37 21.11
N ALA A 120 4.92 5.96 20.21
CA ALA A 120 4.41 5.27 19.03
C ALA A 120 5.53 4.70 18.14
N LEU A 121 6.68 5.39 18.02
CA LEU A 121 7.83 4.93 17.23
C LEU A 121 8.75 3.95 17.97
N SER A 122 8.63 3.81 19.29
CA SER A 122 9.52 2.96 20.10
C SER A 122 8.84 1.71 20.66
N THR A 123 7.51 1.65 20.65
CA THR A 123 6.74 0.49 21.12
C THR A 123 6.12 -0.28 19.97
N THR A 124 5.64 -1.48 20.27
CA THR A 124 4.80 -2.30 19.38
C THR A 124 3.34 -2.24 19.84
N GLY A 125 2.39 -2.43 18.94
CA GLY A 125 0.95 -2.36 19.25
C GLY A 125 0.11 -1.77 18.11
N SER A 126 -1.21 -1.98 18.19
CA SER A 126 -2.19 -1.38 17.28
C SER A 126 -2.37 0.12 17.55
N GLY A 127 -2.81 0.88 16.54
CA GLY A 127 -3.10 2.32 16.65
C GLY A 127 -1.89 3.25 16.54
N ARG A 128 -0.65 2.74 16.52
CA ARG A 128 0.57 3.58 16.38
C ARG A 128 0.64 4.32 15.04
N TYR A 129 0.17 3.68 13.97
CA TYR A 129 0.24 4.23 12.62
C TYR A 129 -0.54 5.55 12.50
N GLU A 130 -1.75 5.60 13.06
CA GLU A 130 -2.59 6.81 13.07
C GLU A 130 -1.92 7.95 13.84
N ILE A 131 -1.35 7.67 15.02
CA ILE A 131 -0.62 8.66 15.83
C ILE A 131 0.53 9.28 15.03
N VAL A 132 1.30 8.47 14.31
CA VAL A 132 2.44 8.95 13.51
C VAL A 132 1.99 9.76 12.30
N ILE A 133 0.95 9.31 11.59
CA ILE A 133 0.40 10.04 10.44
C ILE A 133 -0.16 11.39 10.84
N ASP A 134 -0.97 11.44 11.90
CA ASP A 134 -1.59 12.69 12.33
C ASP A 134 -0.54 13.66 12.83
N ALA A 135 0.47 13.18 13.56
CA ALA A 135 1.63 13.99 13.94
C ALA A 135 2.40 14.53 12.73
N PHE A 136 2.54 13.75 11.65
CA PHE A 136 3.16 14.22 10.41
C PHE A 136 2.33 15.30 9.73
N LYS A 137 1.01 15.11 9.59
CA LYS A 137 0.08 16.11 9.03
C LYS A 137 0.09 17.41 9.83
N GLU A 138 0.20 17.33 11.15
CA GLU A 138 0.30 18.48 12.04
C GLU A 138 1.68 19.16 12.05
N GLY A 139 2.66 18.62 11.31
CA GLY A 139 4.02 19.16 11.24
C GLY A 139 4.85 18.94 12.50
N VAL A 140 4.50 17.98 13.36
CA VAL A 140 5.21 17.69 14.62
C VAL A 140 6.64 17.21 14.35
N PHE A 141 6.87 16.47 13.25
CA PHE A 141 8.20 16.00 12.85
C PHE A 141 9.17 17.14 12.51
N GLN A 142 8.71 18.38 12.30
CA GLN A 142 9.59 19.55 12.13
C GLN A 142 10.28 19.98 13.44
N ASP A 143 10.05 19.24 14.54
CA ASP A 143 10.81 19.33 15.78
C ASP A 143 12.07 18.44 15.74
N LEU A 144 13.25 19.03 15.89
CA LEU A 144 14.56 18.37 15.84
C LEU A 144 14.65 17.16 16.77
N ARG A 145 13.94 17.18 17.91
CA ARG A 145 13.99 16.09 18.90
C ARG A 145 13.39 14.78 18.40
N LEU A 146 12.59 14.82 17.33
CA LEU A 146 12.03 13.62 16.70
C LEU A 146 12.93 13.02 15.61
N LEU A 147 13.99 13.72 15.20
CA LEU A 147 14.88 13.26 14.14
C LEU A 147 15.46 11.85 14.40
N PRO A 148 16.00 11.52 15.60
CA PRO A 148 16.50 10.17 15.85
C PRO A 148 15.41 9.09 15.75
N SER A 149 14.22 9.37 16.27
CA SER A 149 13.08 8.45 16.21
C SER A 149 12.58 8.25 14.77
N ALA A 150 12.56 9.31 13.97
CA ALA A 150 12.20 9.23 12.56
C ALA A 150 13.19 8.37 11.77
N ILE A 151 14.49 8.43 12.08
CA ILE A 151 15.51 7.60 11.43
C ILE A 151 15.38 6.14 11.90
N SER A 152 15.22 5.89 13.19
CA SER A 152 14.99 4.53 13.72
C SER A 152 13.72 3.88 13.14
N ALA A 153 12.72 4.67 12.75
CA ALA A 153 11.49 4.18 12.13
C ALA A 153 11.73 3.45 10.80
N LEU A 154 12.86 3.67 10.11
CA LEU A 154 13.23 2.88 8.92
C LEU A 154 13.38 1.38 9.22
N ASN A 155 13.64 1.03 10.48
CA ASN A 155 13.72 -0.34 10.96
C ASN A 155 12.47 -0.80 11.73
N ASP A 156 11.33 -0.11 11.61
CA ASP A 156 10.10 -0.53 12.28
C ASP A 156 9.64 -1.92 11.76
N PRO A 157 9.19 -2.83 12.64
CA PRO A 157 8.72 -4.16 12.24
C PRO A 157 7.49 -4.13 11.32
N TYR A 158 6.68 -3.07 11.35
CA TYR A 158 5.55 -2.89 10.44
C TYR A 158 6.03 -2.13 9.20
N SER A 159 5.98 -2.80 8.04
CA SER A 159 6.50 -2.25 6.79
C SER A 159 5.83 -0.93 6.41
N GLU A 160 4.52 -0.80 6.61
CA GLU A 160 3.78 0.43 6.28
C GLU A 160 4.33 1.66 7.01
N LEU A 161 4.73 1.52 8.29
CA LEU A 161 5.28 2.64 9.06
C LEU A 161 6.70 2.96 8.61
N ALA A 162 7.52 1.95 8.39
CA ALA A 162 8.88 2.15 7.91
C ALA A 162 8.92 2.72 6.48
N ASP A 163 7.98 2.33 5.63
CA ASP A 163 7.83 2.86 4.29
C ASP A 163 7.30 4.30 4.33
N PHE A 164 6.40 4.65 5.25
CA PHE A 164 5.99 6.04 5.50
C PHE A 164 7.16 6.91 6.00
N ALA A 165 8.01 6.36 6.88
CA ALA A 165 9.22 7.06 7.31
C ALA A 165 10.18 7.34 6.15
N MET A 166 10.40 6.34 5.28
CA MET A 166 11.24 6.44 4.09
C MET A 166 10.68 7.40 3.03
N ASN A 167 9.37 7.34 2.76
CA ASN A 167 8.77 8.05 1.64
C ASN A 167 8.36 9.49 1.97
N ASP A 168 7.98 9.76 3.22
CA ASP A 168 7.31 11.00 3.61
C ASP A 168 8.05 11.73 4.74
N ILE A 169 8.28 11.06 5.89
CA ILE A 169 8.84 11.72 7.08
C ILE A 169 10.27 12.22 6.82
N LEU A 170 11.20 11.32 6.47
CA LEU A 170 12.59 11.71 6.29
C LEU A 170 12.78 12.68 5.12
N PRO A 171 12.11 12.50 3.96
CA PRO A 171 12.17 13.49 2.90
C PRO A 171 11.66 14.88 3.27
N SER A 172 10.74 14.99 4.25
CA SER A 172 10.24 16.29 4.73
C SER A 172 11.29 17.16 5.44
N TYR A 173 12.46 16.61 5.76
CA TYR A 173 13.59 17.36 6.32
C TYR A 173 14.47 18.03 5.26
N GLY A 174 14.18 17.81 3.97
CA GLY A 174 14.91 18.40 2.86
C GLY A 174 16.28 17.74 2.60
N PRO A 175 17.07 18.26 1.64
CA PRO A 175 18.30 17.61 1.15
C PRO A 175 19.38 17.34 2.20
N ASP A 176 19.40 18.11 3.30
CA ASP A 176 20.43 17.98 4.33
C ASP A 176 20.32 16.66 5.12
N ILE A 177 19.14 16.03 5.13
CA ILE A 177 18.97 14.69 5.74
C ILE A 177 19.84 13.64 5.06
N ALA A 178 20.09 13.75 3.74
CA ALA A 178 20.88 12.77 3.02
C ALA A 178 22.33 12.72 3.54
N GLY A 179 22.94 13.88 3.82
CA GLY A 179 24.29 13.93 4.39
C GLY A 179 24.35 13.34 5.80
N TYR A 180 23.32 13.62 6.62
CA TYR A 180 23.22 13.06 7.96
C TYR A 180 23.05 11.53 7.95
N LEU A 181 22.21 11.02 7.05
CA LEU A 181 22.03 9.58 6.89
C LEU A 181 23.31 8.91 6.40
N LEU A 182 24.00 9.53 5.43
CA LEU A 182 25.25 9.02 4.87
C LEU A 182 26.35 8.84 5.92
N ASP A 183 26.45 9.73 6.90
CA ASP A 183 27.44 9.63 8.00
C ASP A 183 27.30 8.35 8.84
N SER A 184 26.11 7.75 8.85
CA SER A 184 25.81 6.51 9.58
C SER A 184 25.41 5.36 8.67
N PHE A 185 25.61 5.50 7.36
CA PHE A 185 25.22 4.50 6.38
C PHE A 185 26.19 3.33 6.40
N ASP A 186 25.65 2.12 6.55
CA ASP A 186 26.44 0.88 6.48
C ASP A 186 26.15 0.14 5.16
N PRO A 187 27.10 0.13 4.20
CA PRO A 187 26.91 -0.56 2.92
C PRO A 187 26.82 -2.08 3.06
N ALA A 188 27.22 -2.66 4.19
CA ALA A 188 27.07 -4.09 4.49
C ALA A 188 25.75 -4.41 5.25
N GLY A 189 24.96 -3.38 5.58
CA GLY A 189 23.74 -3.54 6.36
C GLY A 189 22.56 -4.14 5.59
N GLY A 190 21.48 -4.34 6.34
CA GLY A 190 20.25 -4.96 5.85
C GLY A 190 19.17 -3.96 5.43
N ARG A 191 17.90 -4.34 5.65
CA ARG A 191 16.71 -3.60 5.19
C ARG A 191 16.66 -2.12 5.60
N ALA A 192 17.07 -1.80 6.83
CA ALA A 192 17.09 -0.42 7.30
C ALA A 192 18.08 0.45 6.51
N GLU A 193 19.25 -0.11 6.15
CA GLU A 193 20.26 0.59 5.35
C GLU A 193 19.83 0.73 3.89
N VAL A 194 19.09 -0.25 3.34
CA VAL A 194 18.45 -0.14 2.03
C VAL A 194 17.47 1.04 1.99
N ARG A 195 16.59 1.15 3.00
CA ARG A 195 15.66 2.28 3.12
C ARG A 195 16.39 3.60 3.34
N LYS A 196 17.48 3.59 4.10
CA LYS A 196 18.34 4.75 4.30
C LYS A 196 18.92 5.23 2.97
N LEU A 197 19.44 4.31 2.16
CA LEU A 197 19.98 4.60 0.83
C LEU A 197 18.89 5.13 -0.13
N GLU A 198 17.68 4.61 -0.07
CA GLU A 198 16.53 5.14 -0.83
C GLU A 198 16.25 6.61 -0.48
N VAL A 199 16.29 6.97 0.81
CA VAL A 199 16.14 8.37 1.23
C VAL A 199 17.30 9.22 0.71
N ILE A 200 18.55 8.74 0.87
CA ILE A 200 19.75 9.44 0.41
C ILE A 200 19.66 9.74 -1.09
N GLY A 201 19.31 8.75 -1.91
CA GLY A 201 19.15 8.95 -3.36
C GLY A 201 18.00 9.90 -3.71
N LYS A 202 16.86 9.79 -3.00
CA LYS A 202 15.66 10.61 -3.27
C LYS A 202 15.85 12.10 -3.00
N VAL A 203 16.53 12.46 -1.91
CA VAL A 203 16.67 13.88 -1.50
C VAL A 203 18.07 14.45 -1.69
N GLY A 204 19.08 13.60 -1.81
CA GLY A 204 20.47 14.01 -2.02
C GLY A 204 20.74 14.48 -3.46
N GLY A 205 19.94 14.02 -4.43
CA GLY A 205 20.17 14.28 -5.84
C GLY A 205 21.60 13.90 -6.25
N ASP A 206 22.20 14.73 -7.11
CA ASP A 206 23.53 14.43 -7.67
C ASP A 206 24.67 14.54 -6.65
N ARG A 207 24.43 15.15 -5.48
CA ARG A 207 25.46 15.48 -4.48
C ARG A 207 26.22 14.25 -3.98
N TYR A 208 25.53 13.11 -3.87
CA TYR A 208 26.07 11.89 -3.25
C TYR A 208 26.16 10.71 -4.24
N LEU A 209 26.16 10.99 -5.54
CA LEU A 209 26.22 9.94 -6.56
C LEU A 209 27.54 9.14 -6.50
N GLU A 210 28.64 9.75 -6.08
CA GLU A 210 29.91 9.03 -5.94
C GLU A 210 29.84 8.00 -4.79
N GLU A 211 29.25 8.36 -3.66
CA GLU A 211 29.07 7.44 -2.54
C GLU A 211 28.03 6.35 -2.86
N ILE A 212 26.95 6.70 -3.57
CA ILE A 212 26.00 5.73 -4.11
C ILE A 212 26.71 4.78 -5.09
N PHE A 213 27.58 5.29 -5.96
CA PHE A 213 28.35 4.48 -6.89
C PHE A 213 29.29 3.49 -6.17
N ARG A 214 29.96 3.93 -5.11
CA ARG A 214 30.76 3.04 -4.25
C ARG A 214 29.89 1.95 -3.61
N ALA A 215 28.71 2.31 -3.10
CA ALA A 215 27.76 1.35 -2.55
C ALA A 215 27.28 0.34 -3.61
N ALA A 216 27.07 0.76 -4.87
CA ALA A 216 26.74 -0.11 -5.99
C ALA A 216 27.86 -1.12 -6.33
N GLY A 217 29.11 -0.75 -6.08
CA GLY A 217 30.28 -1.60 -6.32
C GLY A 217 30.55 -2.62 -5.21
N SER A 218 30.49 -2.22 -3.94
CA SER A 218 30.98 -3.02 -2.81
C SER A 218 29.97 -3.32 -1.70
N GLY A 219 28.72 -2.86 -1.82
CA GLY A 219 27.69 -3.10 -0.82
C GLY A 219 27.16 -4.54 -0.78
N SER A 220 26.28 -4.81 0.19
CA SER A 220 25.45 -6.02 0.21
C SER A 220 24.57 -6.10 -1.04
N GLU A 221 24.02 -7.28 -1.36
CA GLU A 221 23.29 -7.49 -2.62
C GLU A 221 22.13 -6.49 -2.80
N ASP A 222 21.30 -6.30 -1.77
CA ASP A 222 20.16 -5.37 -1.81
C ASP A 222 20.61 -3.90 -1.89
N ILE A 223 21.71 -3.55 -1.22
CA ILE A 223 22.31 -2.22 -1.28
C ILE A 223 22.81 -1.93 -2.69
N ARG A 224 23.48 -2.90 -3.32
CA ARG A 224 23.98 -2.73 -4.70
C ARG A 224 22.84 -2.49 -5.67
N VAL A 225 21.78 -3.30 -5.62
CA VAL A 225 20.59 -3.15 -6.48
C VAL A 225 19.93 -1.78 -6.27
N THR A 226 19.76 -1.38 -5.01
CA THR A 226 19.18 -0.08 -4.65
C THR A 226 20.04 1.08 -5.13
N ALA A 227 21.36 0.98 -5.01
CA ALA A 227 22.28 2.00 -5.49
C ALA A 227 22.22 2.15 -7.02
N MET A 228 22.19 1.03 -7.77
CA MET A 228 22.11 1.05 -9.24
C MET A 228 20.89 1.82 -9.76
N LYS A 229 19.74 1.71 -9.07
CA LYS A 229 18.52 2.47 -9.40
C LYS A 229 18.79 3.99 -9.44
N TRP A 230 19.58 4.50 -8.49
CA TRP A 230 19.91 5.93 -8.39
C TRP A 230 21.03 6.37 -9.34
N LEU A 231 21.76 5.43 -9.95
CA LEU A 231 22.76 5.72 -10.99
C LEU A 231 22.14 5.78 -12.40
N ALA A 232 20.88 5.39 -12.56
CA ALA A 232 20.19 5.38 -13.83
C ALA A 232 20.12 6.79 -14.45
N GLY A 233 20.44 6.90 -15.74
CA GLY A 233 20.39 8.16 -16.50
C GLY A 233 21.64 9.02 -16.40
N HIS A 234 22.61 8.66 -15.55
CA HIS A 234 23.88 9.37 -15.44
C HIS A 234 24.95 8.75 -16.35
N GLU A 235 25.39 9.51 -17.37
CA GLU A 235 26.28 9.02 -18.43
C GLU A 235 27.58 8.40 -17.90
N GLN A 236 28.17 9.01 -16.87
CA GLN A 236 29.42 8.57 -16.26
C GLN A 236 29.37 7.15 -15.64
N TYR A 237 28.18 6.63 -15.32
CA TYR A 237 28.03 5.31 -14.68
C TYR A 237 27.55 4.22 -15.65
N ILE A 238 27.24 4.55 -16.91
CA ILE A 238 26.76 3.58 -17.90
C ILE A 238 27.76 2.43 -18.06
N GLY A 239 29.05 2.72 -18.12
CA GLY A 239 30.09 1.68 -18.26
C GLY A 239 30.05 0.62 -17.16
N ALA A 240 29.90 1.05 -15.90
CA ALA A 240 29.80 0.14 -14.77
C ALA A 240 28.48 -0.64 -14.74
N LEU A 241 27.35 0.03 -15.07
CA LEU A 241 26.06 -0.65 -15.21
C LEU A 241 26.13 -1.75 -16.28
N LEU A 242 26.78 -1.49 -17.42
CA LEU A 242 27.00 -2.49 -18.48
C LEU A 242 27.82 -3.67 -17.96
N GLU A 243 28.90 -3.44 -17.21
CA GLU A 243 29.71 -4.51 -16.61
C GLU A 243 28.87 -5.38 -15.66
N TRP A 244 28.07 -4.75 -14.79
CA TRP A 244 27.24 -5.47 -13.81
C TRP A 244 26.12 -6.31 -14.44
N THR A 245 25.75 -6.07 -15.72
CA THR A 245 24.85 -6.99 -16.45
C THR A 245 25.45 -8.38 -16.67
N THR A 246 26.74 -8.58 -16.39
CA THR A 246 27.43 -9.88 -16.51
C THR A 246 27.73 -10.53 -15.16
N ASP A 247 27.30 -9.93 -14.05
CA ASP A 247 27.56 -10.42 -12.70
C ASP A 247 27.00 -11.86 -12.51
N LYS A 248 27.67 -12.65 -11.67
CA LYS A 248 27.25 -14.03 -11.36
C LYS A 248 25.90 -14.04 -10.62
N LYS A 249 25.64 -13.02 -9.80
CA LYS A 249 24.41 -12.90 -9.00
C LYS A 249 23.25 -12.39 -9.84
N LYS A 250 22.13 -13.13 -9.82
CA LYS A 250 20.92 -12.81 -10.59
C LYS A 250 20.37 -11.41 -10.26
N ALA A 251 20.24 -11.10 -8.97
CA ALA A 251 19.69 -9.82 -8.50
C ALA A 251 20.50 -8.61 -8.99
N ILE A 252 21.83 -8.74 -9.05
CA ILE A 252 22.72 -7.68 -9.52
C ILE A 252 22.55 -7.44 -11.02
N ARG A 253 22.48 -8.51 -11.83
CA ARG A 253 22.19 -8.38 -13.26
C ARG A 253 20.85 -7.70 -13.50
N GLU A 254 19.83 -8.12 -12.77
CA GLU A 254 18.48 -7.55 -12.85
C GLU A 254 18.46 -6.06 -12.47
N GLY A 255 19.13 -5.69 -11.38
CA GLY A 255 19.31 -4.29 -10.97
C GLY A 255 20.03 -3.46 -12.03
N ALA A 256 21.08 -3.99 -12.63
CA ALA A 256 21.81 -3.33 -13.70
C ALA A 256 20.96 -3.15 -14.97
N PHE A 257 20.25 -4.20 -15.42
CA PHE A 257 19.32 -4.08 -16.54
C PHE A 257 18.21 -3.06 -16.27
N SER A 258 17.65 -3.06 -15.05
CA SER A 258 16.63 -2.10 -14.62
C SER A 258 17.13 -0.66 -14.67
N ALA A 259 18.35 -0.41 -14.20
CA ALA A 259 18.99 0.90 -14.26
C ALA A 259 19.28 1.35 -15.70
N LEU A 260 19.75 0.46 -16.57
CA LEU A 260 19.96 0.76 -18.00
C LEU A 260 18.65 1.07 -18.72
N ALA A 261 17.59 0.29 -18.45
CA ALA A 261 16.27 0.52 -19.02
C ALA A 261 15.66 1.86 -18.55
N ALA A 262 15.82 2.19 -17.27
CA ALA A 262 15.36 3.47 -16.72
C ALA A 262 16.20 4.66 -17.25
N GLY A 263 17.51 4.48 -17.45
CA GLY A 263 18.39 5.51 -17.95
C GLY A 263 18.25 5.80 -19.45
N GLY A 264 17.84 4.80 -20.24
CA GLY A 264 17.49 4.98 -21.66
C GLY A 264 18.67 5.33 -22.58
N SER A 265 19.90 5.02 -22.20
CA SER A 265 21.06 5.28 -23.06
C SER A 265 21.11 4.34 -24.27
N PRO A 266 21.68 4.77 -25.43
CA PRO A 266 21.81 3.90 -26.60
C PRO A 266 22.58 2.60 -26.30
N GLN A 267 23.71 2.68 -25.59
CA GLN A 267 24.49 1.48 -25.24
C GLN A 267 23.72 0.55 -24.29
N GLY A 268 22.96 1.13 -23.35
CA GLY A 268 22.08 0.36 -22.46
C GLY A 268 20.98 -0.38 -23.23
N GLY A 269 20.37 0.31 -24.21
CA GLY A 269 19.37 -0.28 -25.10
C GLY A 269 19.93 -1.44 -25.94
N GLU A 270 21.11 -1.27 -26.53
CA GLU A 270 21.79 -2.35 -27.27
C GLU A 270 22.06 -3.56 -26.37
N ARG A 271 22.56 -3.33 -25.15
CA ARG A 271 22.83 -4.40 -24.20
C ARG A 271 21.58 -5.16 -23.78
N LEU A 272 20.45 -4.46 -23.60
CA LEU A 272 19.17 -5.07 -23.29
C LEU A 272 18.69 -5.97 -24.45
N VAL A 273 18.80 -5.51 -25.69
CA VAL A 273 18.46 -6.32 -26.88
C VAL A 273 19.38 -7.54 -27.01
N GLU A 274 20.69 -7.36 -26.81
CA GLU A 274 21.65 -8.47 -26.84
C GLU A 274 21.32 -9.55 -25.79
N ALA A 275 21.10 -9.14 -24.54
CA ALA A 275 20.77 -10.05 -23.45
C ALA A 275 19.42 -10.76 -23.68
N PHE A 276 18.46 -10.08 -24.30
CA PHE A 276 17.19 -10.68 -24.70
C PHE A 276 17.39 -11.74 -25.79
N THR A 277 18.16 -11.44 -26.83
CA THR A 277 18.45 -12.36 -27.95
C THR A 277 19.29 -13.57 -27.53
N ALA A 278 20.19 -13.41 -26.56
CA ALA A 278 21.01 -14.49 -26.01
C ALA A 278 20.21 -15.57 -25.26
N LYS A 279 18.90 -15.37 -25.05
CA LYS A 279 17.93 -16.28 -24.39
C LYS A 279 18.17 -16.56 -22.90
N LYS A 280 19.40 -16.51 -22.39
CA LYS A 280 19.76 -16.81 -21.00
C LYS A 280 19.04 -15.93 -19.97
N ASP A 281 19.08 -14.61 -20.15
CA ASP A 281 18.48 -13.64 -19.24
C ASP A 281 17.20 -13.01 -19.84
N ARG A 282 16.64 -13.63 -20.88
CA ARG A 282 15.53 -13.08 -21.68
C ARG A 282 14.27 -12.80 -20.88
N GLU A 283 13.85 -13.74 -20.02
CA GLU A 283 12.69 -13.54 -19.14
C GLU A 283 12.89 -12.39 -18.15
N MET A 284 14.10 -12.27 -17.60
CA MET A 284 14.46 -11.17 -16.69
C MET A 284 14.43 -9.83 -17.41
N VAL A 285 15.08 -9.75 -18.57
CA VAL A 285 15.08 -8.52 -19.39
C VAL A 285 13.66 -8.16 -19.84
N ALA A 286 12.82 -9.15 -20.17
CA ALA A 286 11.42 -8.92 -20.49
C ALA A 286 10.64 -8.27 -19.34
N GLY A 287 10.84 -8.76 -18.11
CA GLY A 287 10.25 -8.17 -16.91
C GLY A 287 10.72 -6.73 -16.68
N VAL A 288 12.01 -6.46 -16.88
CA VAL A 288 12.60 -5.11 -16.79
C VAL A 288 12.02 -4.15 -17.82
N LEU A 289 11.81 -4.61 -19.05
CA LEU A 289 11.31 -3.81 -20.16
C LEU A 289 9.80 -3.55 -20.11
N ALA A 290 9.04 -4.32 -19.34
CA ALA A 290 7.59 -4.21 -19.25
C ALA A 290 7.16 -2.79 -18.80
N GLY A 291 6.65 -1.99 -19.75
CA GLY A 291 6.26 -0.60 -19.53
C GLY A 291 7.41 0.41 -19.46
N ARG A 292 8.65 0.00 -19.77
CA ARG A 292 9.86 0.85 -19.69
C ARG A 292 10.74 0.78 -20.95
N ALA A 293 10.42 -0.08 -21.91
CA ALA A 293 11.18 -0.17 -23.15
C ALA A 293 11.19 1.16 -23.92
N SER A 294 12.38 1.61 -24.32
CA SER A 294 12.53 2.75 -25.22
C SER A 294 12.02 2.39 -26.61
N ALA A 295 11.63 3.40 -27.41
CA ALA A 295 11.10 3.19 -28.76
C ALA A 295 12.07 2.39 -29.66
N GLU A 296 13.38 2.64 -29.53
CA GLU A 296 14.41 1.91 -30.29
C GLU A 296 14.50 0.44 -29.89
N VAL A 297 14.54 0.15 -28.58
CA VAL A 297 14.56 -1.22 -28.06
C VAL A 297 13.29 -1.96 -28.49
N SER A 298 12.13 -1.32 -28.33
CA SER A 298 10.85 -1.88 -28.76
C SER A 298 10.81 -2.18 -30.25
N ALA A 299 11.33 -1.31 -31.10
CA ALA A 299 11.38 -1.54 -32.55
C ALA A 299 12.25 -2.75 -32.91
N LYS A 300 13.44 -2.87 -32.31
CA LYS A 300 14.33 -4.03 -32.50
C LYS A 300 13.68 -5.33 -32.03
N LEU A 301 13.03 -5.31 -30.85
CA LEU A 301 12.31 -6.47 -30.33
C LEU A 301 11.07 -6.84 -31.14
N ALA A 302 10.36 -5.87 -31.72
CA ALA A 302 9.20 -6.14 -32.59
C ALA A 302 9.61 -6.92 -33.85
N VAL A 303 10.73 -6.55 -34.49
CA VAL A 303 11.26 -7.29 -35.64
C VAL A 303 11.54 -8.75 -35.27
N LEU A 304 12.29 -8.97 -34.19
CA LEU A 304 12.58 -10.32 -33.69
C LEU A 304 11.32 -11.09 -33.29
N PHE A 305 10.32 -10.40 -32.74
CA PHE A 305 9.05 -11.01 -32.35
C PHE A 305 8.28 -11.53 -33.57
N MET A 306 8.20 -10.74 -34.65
CA MET A 306 7.59 -11.17 -35.90
C MET A 306 8.33 -12.39 -36.49
N GLU A 307 9.66 -12.36 -36.51
CA GLU A 307 10.48 -13.47 -37.02
C GLU A 307 10.22 -14.78 -36.24
N GLU A 308 10.22 -14.73 -34.90
CA GLU A 308 9.94 -15.92 -34.08
C GLU A 308 8.48 -16.38 -34.21
N LEU A 309 7.51 -15.47 -34.39
CA LEU A 309 6.12 -15.82 -34.66
C LEU A 309 5.96 -16.54 -36.01
N GLN A 310 6.67 -16.10 -37.05
CA GLN A 310 6.63 -16.75 -38.36
C GLN A 310 7.23 -18.16 -38.30
N GLN A 311 8.30 -18.34 -37.51
CA GLN A 311 8.98 -19.63 -37.29
C GLN A 311 8.25 -20.57 -36.34
N ALA A 312 7.17 -20.12 -35.69
CA ALA A 312 6.37 -20.94 -34.79
C ALA A 312 5.87 -22.25 -35.45
N PRO A 313 5.56 -23.30 -34.67
CA PRO A 313 4.93 -24.50 -35.22
C PRO A 313 3.65 -24.21 -36.01
N GLN A 314 3.40 -25.02 -37.04
CA GLN A 314 2.18 -24.93 -37.86
C GLN A 314 1.02 -25.73 -37.25
N ASN A 315 1.34 -26.76 -36.46
CA ASN A 315 0.39 -27.64 -35.80
C ASN A 315 0.90 -28.02 -34.39
N ASN A 316 0.04 -28.67 -33.61
CA ASN A 316 0.34 -29.09 -32.23
C ASN A 316 0.67 -30.60 -32.15
N GLU A 317 1.30 -31.17 -33.19
CA GLU A 317 1.65 -32.60 -33.20
C GLU A 317 2.76 -32.91 -32.18
N ASP A 318 3.76 -32.02 -32.08
CA ASP A 318 4.78 -32.08 -31.04
C ASP A 318 4.49 -31.01 -29.96
N LYS A 319 3.91 -31.47 -28.86
CA LYS A 319 3.58 -30.61 -27.71
C LYS A 319 4.83 -29.96 -27.09
N LYS A 320 5.98 -30.66 -27.09
CA LYS A 320 7.21 -30.16 -26.49
C LYS A 320 7.80 -29.02 -27.34
N LEU A 321 7.77 -29.16 -28.67
CA LEU A 321 8.14 -28.06 -29.58
C LEU A 321 7.20 -26.87 -29.44
N THR A 322 5.90 -27.11 -29.32
CA THR A 322 4.89 -26.04 -29.11
C THR A 322 5.11 -25.29 -27.81
N GLU A 323 5.36 -25.99 -26.71
CA GLU A 323 5.67 -25.38 -25.41
C GLU A 323 7.01 -24.62 -25.44
N THR A 324 8.03 -25.19 -26.09
CA THR A 324 9.34 -24.53 -26.23
C THR A 324 9.23 -23.23 -27.02
N ALA A 325 8.47 -23.24 -28.12
CA ALA A 325 8.21 -22.05 -28.91
C ALA A 325 7.39 -21.01 -28.12
N TRP A 326 6.40 -21.44 -27.34
CA TRP A 326 5.64 -20.54 -26.46
C TRP A 326 6.53 -19.86 -25.42
N ASN A 327 7.39 -20.62 -24.75
CA ASN A 327 8.31 -20.09 -23.74
C ASN A 327 9.33 -19.12 -24.36
N ALA A 328 9.67 -19.27 -25.64
CA ALA A 328 10.44 -18.26 -26.36
C ALA A 328 9.62 -16.99 -26.63
N LEU A 329 8.36 -17.11 -27.04
CA LEU A 329 7.52 -15.95 -27.40
C LEU A 329 7.01 -15.15 -26.18
N LEU A 330 6.74 -15.80 -25.05
CA LEU A 330 6.16 -15.18 -23.85
C LEU A 330 6.96 -13.95 -23.34
N PRO A 331 8.31 -13.97 -23.32
CA PRO A 331 9.11 -12.77 -23.05
C PRO A 331 8.80 -11.57 -23.94
N PHE A 332 8.50 -11.74 -25.24
CA PHE A 332 8.13 -10.61 -26.10
C PHE A 332 6.79 -10.02 -25.69
N VAL A 333 5.80 -10.88 -25.44
CA VAL A 333 4.46 -10.48 -24.96
C VAL A 333 4.56 -9.71 -23.65
N THR A 334 5.52 -10.07 -22.79
CA THR A 334 5.78 -9.37 -21.53
C THR A 334 6.47 -8.02 -21.74
N ALA A 335 7.57 -8.00 -22.49
CA ALA A 335 8.36 -6.78 -22.73
C ALA A 335 7.57 -5.69 -23.48
N LEU A 336 6.72 -6.10 -24.44
CA LEU A 336 6.01 -5.21 -25.36
C LEU A 336 4.55 -4.95 -24.96
N ARG A 337 4.09 -5.45 -23.80
CA ARG A 337 2.67 -5.43 -23.38
C ARG A 337 1.99 -4.06 -23.49
N HIS A 338 2.70 -3.00 -23.12
CA HIS A 338 2.19 -1.63 -23.05
C HIS A 338 2.73 -0.71 -24.16
N VAL A 339 3.53 -1.26 -25.08
CA VAL A 339 4.12 -0.50 -26.17
C VAL A 339 3.09 -0.38 -27.31
N ARG A 340 3.05 0.78 -27.96
CA ARG A 340 2.25 1.03 -29.16
C ARG A 340 3.15 1.49 -30.29
N SER A 341 3.12 0.77 -31.41
CA SER A 341 3.89 1.12 -32.61
C SER A 341 3.23 0.54 -33.87
N PRO A 342 3.52 1.08 -35.07
CA PRO A 342 3.08 0.49 -36.33
C PRO A 342 3.51 -0.98 -36.50
N GLN A 343 4.75 -1.31 -36.10
CA GLN A 343 5.28 -2.67 -36.19
C GLN A 343 4.51 -3.64 -35.29
N LEU A 344 4.16 -3.23 -34.06
CA LEU A 344 3.32 -4.05 -33.18
C LEU A 344 1.89 -4.18 -33.71
N ASP A 345 1.37 -3.14 -34.36
CA ASP A 345 0.05 -3.22 -35.00
C ASP A 345 0.03 -4.28 -36.11
N GLU A 346 1.07 -4.32 -36.95
CA GLU A 346 1.27 -5.36 -37.98
C GLU A 346 1.42 -6.76 -37.37
N ILE A 347 2.19 -6.89 -36.29
CA ILE A 347 2.36 -8.17 -35.56
C ILE A 347 1.03 -8.68 -35.04
N TYR A 348 0.26 -7.83 -34.37
CA TYR A 348 -1.02 -8.25 -33.81
C TYR A 348 -2.07 -8.46 -34.90
N SER A 349 -2.05 -7.72 -36.02
CA SER A 349 -2.82 -8.05 -37.23
C SER A 349 -2.51 -9.46 -37.72
N TYR A 350 -1.22 -9.81 -37.85
CA TYR A 350 -0.78 -11.13 -38.26
C TYR A 350 -1.27 -12.23 -37.30
N VAL A 351 -1.15 -12.02 -35.98
CA VAL A 351 -1.65 -12.95 -34.97
C VAL A 351 -3.16 -13.21 -35.12
N LEU A 352 -3.96 -12.18 -35.35
CA LEU A 352 -5.41 -12.33 -35.52
C LEU A 352 -5.77 -13.02 -36.85
N GLN A 353 -5.05 -12.70 -37.94
CA GLN A 353 -5.22 -13.35 -39.24
C GLN A 353 -4.91 -14.86 -39.16
N GLU A 354 -3.88 -15.23 -38.41
CA GLU A 354 -3.42 -16.60 -38.17
C GLU A 354 -4.12 -17.29 -36.99
N TYR A 355 -5.29 -16.80 -36.54
CA TYR A 355 -6.04 -17.41 -35.43
C TYR A 355 -6.23 -18.93 -35.56
N ALA A 356 -6.51 -19.43 -36.77
CA ALA A 356 -6.71 -20.86 -37.03
C ALA A 356 -5.45 -21.70 -36.79
N ARG A 357 -4.26 -21.10 -36.89
CA ARG A 357 -2.98 -21.72 -36.58
C ARG A 357 -2.67 -21.62 -35.09
N PHE A 358 -2.77 -20.43 -34.49
CA PHE A 358 -2.34 -20.22 -33.10
C PHE A 358 -3.33 -20.73 -32.05
N SER A 359 -4.63 -20.76 -32.35
CA SER A 359 -5.64 -21.24 -31.38
C SER A 359 -5.46 -22.72 -31.02
N PRO A 360 -5.25 -23.67 -31.98
CA PRO A 360 -4.98 -25.08 -31.66
C PRO A 360 -3.65 -25.33 -30.91
N LEU A 361 -2.69 -24.40 -30.99
CA LEU A 361 -1.45 -24.45 -30.18
C LEU A 361 -1.70 -24.11 -28.70
N GLY A 362 -2.89 -23.62 -28.35
CA GLY A 362 -3.22 -23.18 -27.00
C GLY A 362 -2.65 -21.80 -26.65
N TRP A 363 -2.16 -21.03 -27.64
CA TRP A 363 -1.57 -19.71 -27.44
C TRP A 363 -2.63 -18.61 -27.30
N ILE A 364 -3.68 -18.92 -26.54
CA ILE A 364 -4.77 -18.01 -26.24
C ILE A 364 -4.29 -16.69 -25.60
N PRO A 365 -3.30 -16.68 -24.68
CA PRO A 365 -2.78 -15.42 -24.12
C PRO A 365 -2.19 -14.46 -25.17
N LEU A 366 -1.61 -14.99 -26.25
CA LEU A 366 -1.10 -14.16 -27.36
C LEU A 366 -2.26 -13.53 -28.15
N ILE A 367 -3.31 -14.30 -28.39
CA ILE A 367 -4.51 -13.83 -29.11
C ILE A 367 -5.27 -12.83 -28.24
N ASP A 368 -5.40 -13.07 -26.93
CA ASP A 368 -6.00 -12.12 -25.97
C ASP A 368 -5.22 -10.79 -25.97
N GLN A 369 -3.88 -10.85 -25.96
CA GLN A 369 -3.05 -9.65 -26.03
C GLN A 369 -3.25 -8.91 -27.37
N ALA A 370 -3.35 -9.63 -28.49
CA ALA A 370 -3.61 -9.04 -29.80
C ALA A 370 -5.00 -8.37 -29.86
N ALA A 371 -6.02 -9.02 -29.30
CA ALA A 371 -7.37 -8.47 -29.20
C ALA A 371 -7.40 -7.21 -28.32
N TRP A 372 -6.77 -7.26 -27.14
CA TRP A 372 -6.65 -6.09 -26.25
C TRP A 372 -5.86 -4.94 -26.90
N TYR A 373 -4.81 -5.28 -27.67
CA TYR A 373 -4.07 -4.30 -28.45
C TYR A 373 -5.03 -3.62 -29.44
N LYS A 374 -5.67 -4.39 -30.33
CA LYS A 374 -6.55 -3.85 -31.38
C LYS A 374 -7.77 -3.12 -30.84
N GLU A 375 -8.31 -3.54 -29.70
CA GLU A 375 -9.44 -2.87 -29.04
C GLU A 375 -9.15 -1.39 -28.74
N ASN A 376 -7.90 -1.09 -28.38
CA ASN A 376 -7.43 0.23 -28.01
C ASN A 376 -6.64 0.92 -29.14
N THR A 377 -6.66 0.36 -30.36
CA THR A 377 -6.08 1.00 -31.55
C THR A 377 -7.16 1.81 -32.27
N PRO A 378 -6.95 3.12 -32.52
CA PRO A 378 -7.92 3.92 -33.26
C PRO A 378 -7.95 3.53 -34.74
N GLY A 379 -9.14 3.35 -35.31
CA GLY A 379 -9.34 3.22 -36.76
C GLY A 379 -10.21 2.04 -37.20
N GLY A 380 -10.70 2.11 -38.44
CA GLY A 380 -11.62 1.10 -39.00
C GLY A 380 -10.99 -0.27 -39.27
N ALA A 381 -9.67 -0.33 -39.50
CA ALA A 381 -8.96 -1.59 -39.76
C ALA A 381 -8.97 -2.52 -38.54
N ALA A 382 -8.61 -2.00 -37.36
CA ALA A 382 -8.63 -2.75 -36.11
C ALA A 382 -10.04 -3.27 -35.76
N LEU A 383 -11.07 -2.45 -36.01
CA LEU A 383 -12.47 -2.85 -35.82
C LEU A 383 -12.85 -4.04 -36.72
N ALA A 384 -12.47 -4.00 -38.00
CA ALA A 384 -12.76 -5.07 -38.95
C ALA A 384 -12.03 -6.38 -38.58
N GLU A 385 -10.80 -6.28 -38.05
CA GLU A 385 -10.03 -7.43 -37.55
C GLU A 385 -10.69 -8.06 -36.33
N LEU A 386 -11.18 -7.25 -35.39
CA LEU A 386 -11.93 -7.74 -34.22
C LEU A 386 -13.29 -8.34 -34.61
N GLU A 387 -13.98 -7.77 -35.60
CA GLU A 387 -15.20 -8.37 -36.15
C GLU A 387 -14.90 -9.75 -36.78
N ALA A 388 -13.80 -9.87 -37.52
CA ALA A 388 -13.39 -11.15 -38.09
C ALA A 388 -12.98 -12.16 -37.02
N LEU A 389 -12.35 -11.71 -35.93
CA LEU A 389 -11.95 -12.55 -34.79
C LEU A 389 -13.18 -13.09 -34.03
N GLU A 390 -14.18 -12.24 -33.76
CA GLU A 390 -15.43 -12.65 -33.09
C GLU A 390 -16.17 -13.75 -33.88
N LYS A 391 -16.20 -13.64 -35.22
CA LYS A 391 -16.78 -14.68 -36.10
C LYS A 391 -16.06 -16.02 -35.99
N ARG A 392 -14.77 -16.03 -35.65
CA ARG A 392 -13.98 -17.26 -35.42
C ARG A 392 -14.16 -17.77 -33.99
N SER A 393 -14.37 -16.88 -33.03
CA SER A 393 -14.61 -17.22 -31.63
C SER A 393 -15.35 -16.12 -30.88
N VAL A 394 -16.55 -16.45 -30.40
CA VAL A 394 -17.43 -15.54 -29.64
C VAL A 394 -16.79 -14.99 -28.36
N ARG A 395 -15.74 -15.65 -27.84
CA ARG A 395 -14.96 -15.18 -26.69
C ARG A 395 -14.47 -13.73 -26.83
N PHE A 396 -14.12 -13.31 -28.04
CA PHE A 396 -13.57 -11.98 -28.32
C PHE A 396 -14.65 -10.92 -28.61
N LEU A 397 -15.93 -11.27 -28.42
CA LEU A 397 -17.05 -10.33 -28.49
C LEU A 397 -16.85 -9.09 -27.60
N PRO A 398 -16.36 -9.18 -26.35
CA PRO A 398 -16.17 -8.00 -25.52
C PRO A 398 -15.22 -6.98 -26.15
N ASN A 399 -14.07 -7.44 -26.69
CA ASN A 399 -13.12 -6.56 -27.35
C ASN A 399 -13.74 -5.90 -28.60
N TYR A 400 -14.44 -6.67 -29.43
CA TYR A 400 -15.13 -6.09 -30.58
C TYR A 400 -16.19 -5.07 -30.17
N PHE A 401 -16.98 -5.36 -29.13
CA PHE A 401 -18.01 -4.47 -28.60
C PHE A 401 -17.42 -3.15 -28.08
N HIS A 402 -16.36 -3.21 -27.26
CA HIS A 402 -15.69 -2.01 -26.73
C HIS A 402 -15.08 -1.16 -27.85
N ALA A 403 -14.42 -1.79 -28.83
CA ALA A 403 -13.87 -1.07 -29.98
C ALA A 403 -14.98 -0.39 -30.79
N ALA A 404 -16.08 -1.09 -31.06
CA ALA A 404 -17.23 -0.55 -31.77
C ALA A 404 -17.89 0.62 -31.03
N GLN A 405 -18.05 0.51 -29.71
CA GLN A 405 -18.66 1.54 -28.87
C GLN A 405 -17.88 2.86 -28.90
N ARG A 406 -16.56 2.83 -29.10
CA ARG A 406 -15.71 4.03 -29.20
C ARG A 406 -15.89 4.80 -30.51
N VAL A 407 -16.38 4.14 -31.57
CA VAL A 407 -16.41 4.72 -32.93
C VAL A 407 -17.80 4.79 -33.54
N MET A 408 -18.77 4.06 -33.00
CA MET A 408 -20.16 4.03 -33.49
C MET A 408 -21.06 4.92 -32.64
N THR A 409 -22.11 5.47 -33.27
CA THR A 409 -23.22 6.08 -32.52
C THR A 409 -24.00 5.01 -31.73
N PRO A 410 -24.72 5.38 -30.66
CA PRO A 410 -25.52 4.41 -29.89
C PRO A 410 -26.50 3.60 -30.77
N LYS A 411 -27.07 4.24 -31.80
CA LYS A 411 -28.00 3.63 -32.74
C LYS A 411 -27.33 2.57 -33.62
N GLU A 412 -26.14 2.87 -34.14
CA GLU A 412 -25.35 1.94 -34.94
C GLU A 412 -24.85 0.76 -34.10
N LEU A 413 -24.42 1.04 -32.86
CA LEU A 413 -23.99 0.01 -31.92
C LEU A 413 -25.13 -0.98 -31.64
N PHE A 414 -26.35 -0.49 -31.36
CA PHE A 414 -27.50 -1.37 -31.18
C PHE A 414 -27.80 -2.17 -32.46
N ASN A 415 -27.81 -1.52 -33.64
CA ASN A 415 -28.08 -2.22 -34.90
C ASN A 415 -27.07 -3.34 -35.16
N ARG A 416 -25.82 -3.16 -34.75
CA ARG A 416 -24.75 -4.14 -34.94
C ARG A 416 -24.83 -5.29 -33.94
N PHE A 417 -25.12 -5.03 -32.66
CA PHE A 417 -25.00 -6.03 -31.59
C PHE A 417 -26.33 -6.58 -31.06
N GLY A 418 -27.38 -5.77 -31.03
CA GLY A 418 -28.70 -6.13 -30.51
C GLY A 418 -29.51 -7.06 -31.44
N GLY A 419 -29.07 -7.21 -32.70
CA GLY A 419 -29.71 -8.05 -33.71
C GLY A 419 -31.10 -7.57 -34.15
N THR A 420 -31.61 -8.11 -35.26
CA THR A 420 -32.98 -7.83 -35.72
C THR A 420 -33.98 -8.84 -35.14
N PHE A 421 -35.28 -8.54 -35.22
CA PHE A 421 -36.35 -9.49 -34.84
C PHE A 421 -36.28 -10.81 -35.62
N MET A 422 -35.78 -10.78 -36.86
CA MET A 422 -35.65 -11.97 -37.72
C MET A 422 -34.45 -12.85 -37.33
N ASP A 423 -33.36 -12.26 -36.83
CA ASP A 423 -32.22 -13.01 -36.29
C ASP A 423 -32.63 -13.77 -35.02
N LYS A 424 -33.55 -13.19 -34.25
CA LYS A 424 -34.13 -13.77 -33.02
C LYS A 424 -35.01 -15.00 -33.29
N LEU A 425 -35.84 -14.98 -34.34
CA LEU A 425 -36.67 -16.13 -34.72
C LEU A 425 -35.83 -17.33 -35.21
N LYS A 426 -34.73 -17.06 -35.91
CA LYS A 426 -33.81 -18.12 -36.39
C LYS A 426 -33.02 -18.77 -35.25
N ALA A 427 -32.64 -17.98 -34.24
CA ALA A 427 -31.90 -18.45 -33.07
C ALA A 427 -32.72 -19.34 -32.10
N LEU A 428 -34.05 -19.40 -32.24
CA LEU A 428 -34.92 -20.17 -31.35
C LEU A 428 -35.19 -21.62 -31.82
N VAL A 429 -34.90 -21.96 -33.08
CA VAL A 429 -35.39 -23.20 -33.72
C VAL A 429 -34.28 -24.06 -34.34
N GLY A 430 -33.03 -23.56 -34.40
CA GLY A 430 -31.91 -24.22 -35.08
C GLY A 430 -30.81 -24.78 -34.19
N LYS A 431 -29.85 -25.49 -34.81
CA LYS A 431 -28.59 -25.93 -34.17
C LYS A 431 -27.76 -24.75 -33.63
N ASP A 432 -27.95 -23.55 -34.17
CA ASP A 432 -27.22 -22.32 -33.82
C ASP A 432 -27.76 -21.62 -32.55
N ALA A 433 -28.81 -22.17 -31.91
CA ALA A 433 -29.44 -21.58 -30.73
C ALA A 433 -28.48 -21.46 -29.53
N LYS A 434 -27.60 -22.45 -29.36
CA LYS A 434 -26.63 -22.48 -28.25
C LYS A 434 -25.57 -21.38 -28.39
N ASP A 435 -25.06 -21.17 -29.59
CA ASP A 435 -24.03 -20.17 -29.88
C ASP A 435 -24.63 -18.76 -29.78
N ALA A 436 -25.86 -18.57 -30.25
CA ALA A 436 -26.60 -17.32 -30.06
C ALA A 436 -26.85 -16.99 -28.58
N ALA A 437 -27.22 -17.99 -27.76
CA ALA A 437 -27.40 -17.82 -26.32
C ALA A 437 -26.07 -17.46 -25.61
N GLN A 438 -24.98 -18.14 -25.97
CA GLN A 438 -23.65 -17.82 -25.44
C GLN A 438 -23.22 -16.39 -25.81
N ARG A 439 -23.43 -15.99 -27.07
CA ARG A 439 -23.15 -14.62 -27.54
C ARG A 439 -23.96 -13.58 -26.76
N ALA A 440 -25.25 -13.81 -26.57
CA ALA A 440 -26.11 -12.92 -25.82
C ALA A 440 -25.66 -12.80 -24.35
N GLN A 441 -25.30 -13.91 -23.70
CA GLN A 441 -24.80 -13.88 -22.32
C GLN A 441 -23.48 -13.12 -22.19
N LEU A 442 -22.55 -13.31 -23.13
CA LEU A 442 -21.29 -12.55 -23.14
C LEU A 442 -21.54 -11.06 -23.32
N LEU A 443 -22.45 -10.68 -24.20
CA LEU A 443 -22.84 -9.29 -24.40
C LEU A 443 -23.49 -8.68 -23.15
N ILE A 444 -24.37 -9.43 -22.47
CA ILE A 444 -24.96 -9.00 -21.19
C ILE A 444 -23.85 -8.74 -20.17
N ASN A 445 -22.94 -9.69 -19.96
CA ASN A 445 -21.86 -9.54 -18.98
C ASN A 445 -20.97 -8.33 -19.33
N THR A 446 -20.64 -8.16 -20.61
CA THR A 446 -19.82 -7.04 -21.10
C THR A 446 -20.47 -5.68 -20.80
N ILE A 447 -21.79 -5.56 -21.02
CA ILE A 447 -22.51 -4.31 -20.75
C ILE A 447 -22.71 -4.11 -19.24
N GLU A 448 -22.94 -5.19 -18.49
CA GLU A 448 -23.12 -5.13 -17.04
C GLU A 448 -21.86 -4.62 -16.33
N GLU A 449 -20.68 -5.05 -16.74
CA GLU A 449 -19.39 -4.54 -16.25
C GLU A 449 -19.21 -3.03 -16.48
N GLN A 450 -19.86 -2.46 -17.50
CA GLN A 450 -19.81 -1.02 -17.79
C GLN A 450 -20.85 -0.21 -17.02
N VAL A 451 -22.00 -0.82 -16.71
CA VAL A 451 -23.20 -0.10 -16.24
C VAL A 451 -23.48 -0.32 -14.75
N VAL A 452 -23.01 -1.45 -14.19
CA VAL A 452 -23.26 -1.85 -12.81
C VAL A 452 -21.91 -2.01 -12.11
N ASP A 453 -21.49 -0.98 -11.37
CA ASP A 453 -20.22 -0.94 -10.65
C ASP A 453 -20.43 -1.33 -9.17
N ILE A 454 -19.46 -2.05 -8.60
CA ILE A 454 -19.44 -2.37 -7.16
C ILE A 454 -18.52 -1.36 -6.47
N ARG A 455 -19.08 -0.28 -5.93
CA ARG A 455 -18.29 0.71 -5.18
C ARG A 455 -18.32 0.43 -3.68
N ARG A 456 -17.14 0.48 -3.04
CA ARG A 456 -17.05 0.55 -1.58
C ARG A 456 -17.49 1.95 -1.16
N ARG A 457 -18.54 2.05 -0.35
CA ARG A 457 -18.97 3.34 0.21
C ARG A 457 -18.71 3.33 1.70
N ALA A 458 -17.83 4.22 2.15
CA ALA A 458 -17.71 4.52 3.57
C ALA A 458 -18.98 5.26 4.01
N TYR A 459 -19.81 4.62 4.83
CA TYR A 459 -20.86 5.31 5.58
C TYR A 459 -20.85 4.80 7.02
N GLU A 460 -21.21 5.68 7.95
CA GLU A 460 -21.34 5.31 9.36
C GLU A 460 -22.56 4.41 9.52
N VAL A 461 -22.33 3.22 10.05
CA VAL A 461 -23.38 2.29 10.43
C VAL A 461 -23.80 2.66 11.85
N GLU A 462 -24.92 3.34 12.03
CA GLU A 462 -25.35 3.89 13.32
C GLU A 462 -25.52 2.83 14.43
N TRP A 463 -25.71 1.56 14.06
CA TRP A 463 -25.80 0.43 14.99
C TRP A 463 -24.48 -0.34 15.18
N ASP A 464 -23.40 0.05 14.52
CA ASP A 464 -22.04 -0.48 14.72
C ASP A 464 -21.19 0.53 15.53
N ALA A 465 -21.24 0.41 16.85
CA ALA A 465 -20.47 1.24 17.77
C ALA A 465 -18.93 1.15 17.59
N SER A 466 -18.44 0.17 16.81
CA SER A 466 -17.01 0.00 16.56
C SER A 466 -16.50 0.79 15.33
N GLY A 467 -17.37 1.20 14.40
CA GLY A 467 -16.99 1.94 13.19
C GLY A 467 -16.07 1.18 12.22
N ILE A 468 -15.87 -0.13 12.41
CA ILE A 468 -14.87 -0.92 11.69
C ILE A 468 -15.36 -1.35 10.30
N ARG A 469 -16.68 -1.45 10.07
CA ARG A 469 -17.23 -1.99 8.82
C ARG A 469 -17.62 -0.90 7.83
N GLN A 470 -17.05 -0.97 6.63
CA GLN A 470 -17.50 -0.22 5.46
C GLN A 470 -18.34 -1.12 4.55
N PRO A 471 -19.66 -0.91 4.43
CA PRO A 471 -20.48 -1.73 3.56
C PRO A 471 -20.18 -1.43 2.08
N TYR A 472 -20.35 -2.45 1.25
CA TYR A 472 -20.24 -2.31 -0.20
C TYR A 472 -21.62 -1.94 -0.74
N SER A 473 -21.70 -1.00 -1.68
CA SER A 473 -22.94 -0.70 -2.41
C SER A 473 -22.70 -0.83 -3.89
N ARG A 474 -23.58 -1.55 -4.58
CA ARG A 474 -23.56 -1.58 -6.05
C ARG A 474 -24.23 -0.33 -6.58
N GLU A 475 -23.48 0.50 -7.30
CA GLU A 475 -24.00 1.69 -7.95
C GLU A 475 -24.20 1.40 -9.44
N MET A 476 -25.41 1.67 -9.93
CA MET A 476 -25.68 1.69 -11.36
C MET A 476 -25.32 3.08 -11.89
N LEU A 477 -24.81 3.15 -13.13
CA LEU A 477 -24.65 4.43 -13.81
C LEU A 477 -25.94 5.26 -13.72
N PRO A 478 -25.85 6.60 -13.53
CA PRO A 478 -27.01 7.47 -13.47
C PRO A 478 -27.90 7.32 -14.71
N ALA A 479 -29.22 7.38 -14.52
CA ALA A 479 -30.18 7.19 -15.61
C ALA A 479 -29.98 8.22 -16.76
N GLY A 480 -29.57 9.45 -16.43
CA GLY A 480 -29.25 10.49 -17.41
C GLY A 480 -28.02 10.15 -18.28
N GLU A 481 -26.97 9.57 -17.68
CA GLU A 481 -25.79 9.13 -18.42
C GLU A 481 -26.11 7.94 -19.34
N ILE A 482 -26.90 6.98 -18.85
CA ILE A 482 -27.36 5.85 -19.68
C ILE A 482 -28.19 6.36 -20.86
N ALA A 483 -29.14 7.28 -20.62
CA ALA A 483 -29.97 7.85 -21.68
C ALA A 483 -29.18 8.66 -22.71
N ALA A 484 -28.06 9.27 -22.31
CA ALA A 484 -27.19 10.02 -23.21
C ALA A 484 -26.27 9.10 -24.04
N ALA A 485 -25.77 8.01 -23.44
CA ALA A 485 -24.73 7.16 -24.05
C ALA A 485 -25.27 5.91 -24.77
N TRP A 486 -26.53 5.53 -24.56
CA TRP A 486 -27.07 4.25 -25.07
C TRP A 486 -28.38 4.41 -25.85
N ASP A 487 -28.58 3.52 -26.84
CA ASP A 487 -29.83 3.48 -27.61
C ASP A 487 -30.99 2.93 -26.75
N PRO A 488 -32.17 3.56 -26.78
CA PRO A 488 -33.31 3.17 -25.95
C PRO A 488 -33.82 1.74 -26.20
N ARG A 489 -33.53 1.14 -27.37
CA ARG A 489 -33.94 -0.23 -27.74
C ARG A 489 -33.20 -1.31 -26.95
N TRP A 490 -32.09 -0.98 -26.29
CA TRP A 490 -31.39 -1.92 -25.40
C TRP A 490 -32.28 -2.41 -24.25
N LEU A 491 -33.17 -1.56 -23.72
CA LEU A 491 -34.10 -1.95 -22.65
C LEU A 491 -34.98 -3.14 -23.06
N ASP A 492 -35.59 -3.07 -24.25
CA ASP A 492 -36.41 -4.16 -24.77
C ASP A 492 -35.58 -5.43 -25.01
N TRP A 493 -34.34 -5.27 -25.45
CA TRP A 493 -33.41 -6.38 -25.62
C TRP A 493 -33.06 -7.06 -24.29
N PHE A 494 -32.78 -6.30 -23.22
CA PHE A 494 -32.51 -6.86 -21.89
C PHE A 494 -33.71 -7.58 -21.30
N ILE A 495 -34.92 -7.04 -21.46
CA ILE A 495 -36.16 -7.71 -21.03
C ILE A 495 -36.32 -9.05 -21.77
N GLN A 496 -36.07 -9.07 -23.09
CA GLN A 496 -36.18 -10.28 -23.90
C GLN A 496 -35.17 -11.37 -23.53
N HIS A 497 -33.96 -10.98 -23.10
CA HIS A 497 -32.90 -11.90 -22.71
C HIS A 497 -32.82 -12.19 -21.21
N ASP A 498 -33.83 -11.77 -20.46
CA ASP A 498 -33.92 -11.93 -19.01
C ASP A 498 -32.76 -11.31 -18.20
N ALA A 499 -32.18 -10.23 -18.71
CA ALA A 499 -31.06 -9.52 -18.09
C ALA A 499 -31.55 -8.49 -17.05
N VAL A 500 -32.04 -8.97 -15.90
CA VAL A 500 -32.71 -8.16 -14.86
C VAL A 500 -31.90 -6.95 -14.39
N ASN A 501 -30.58 -7.10 -14.17
CA ASN A 501 -29.71 -6.01 -13.69
C ASN A 501 -29.65 -4.87 -14.71
N LEU A 502 -29.46 -5.20 -15.98
CA LEU A 502 -29.44 -4.23 -17.08
C LEU A 502 -30.82 -3.65 -17.36
N ALA A 503 -31.89 -4.45 -17.33
CA ALA A 503 -33.26 -3.96 -17.45
C ALA A 503 -33.60 -2.95 -16.34
N SER A 504 -33.11 -3.19 -15.13
CA SER A 504 -33.26 -2.28 -13.99
C SER A 504 -32.46 -0.99 -14.18
N ALA A 505 -31.21 -1.08 -14.65
CA ALA A 505 -30.39 0.09 -14.94
C ALA A 505 -30.96 0.96 -16.07
N PHE A 506 -31.47 0.33 -17.14
CA PHE A 506 -32.00 1.01 -18.32
C PHE A 506 -33.48 1.40 -18.20
N ALA A 507 -34.13 1.07 -17.08
CA ALA A 507 -35.51 1.45 -16.83
C ALA A 507 -35.69 2.97 -16.94
N ARG A 508 -36.86 3.38 -17.45
CA ARG A 508 -37.19 4.80 -17.67
C ARG A 508 -38.70 5.02 -17.57
N PRO A 509 -39.16 6.24 -17.23
CA PRO A 509 -40.58 6.52 -17.11
C PRO A 509 -41.31 6.31 -18.44
N GLY A 510 -42.54 5.80 -18.37
CA GLY A 510 -43.42 5.63 -19.54
C GLY A 510 -43.11 4.41 -20.44
N HIS A 511 -42.11 3.59 -20.10
CA HIS A 511 -41.85 2.34 -20.84
C HIS A 511 -42.83 1.24 -20.41
N LYS A 512 -43.77 0.89 -21.29
CA LYS A 512 -44.90 -0.01 -20.96
C LYS A 512 -44.47 -1.39 -20.44
N GLY A 513 -43.38 -1.97 -20.95
CA GLY A 513 -42.99 -3.35 -20.61
C GLY A 513 -42.07 -3.52 -19.39
N VAL A 514 -41.36 -2.47 -18.95
CA VAL A 514 -40.31 -2.66 -17.93
C VAL A 514 -40.89 -2.81 -16.53
N ARG A 515 -41.97 -2.08 -16.22
CA ARG A 515 -42.67 -2.18 -14.93
C ARG A 515 -43.19 -3.60 -14.73
N ASP A 516 -43.93 -4.12 -15.70
CA ASP A 516 -44.54 -5.45 -15.63
C ASP A 516 -43.47 -6.54 -15.53
N TYR A 517 -42.37 -6.41 -16.29
CA TYR A 517 -41.24 -7.32 -16.20
C TYR A 517 -40.60 -7.34 -14.80
N LEU A 518 -40.28 -6.17 -14.24
CA LEU A 518 -39.66 -6.06 -12.91
C LEU A 518 -40.60 -6.53 -11.79
N LEU A 519 -41.90 -6.21 -11.87
CA LEU A 519 -42.90 -6.71 -10.93
C LEU A 519 -43.05 -8.23 -11.01
N GLY A 520 -43.04 -8.80 -12.22
CA GLY A 520 -43.03 -10.25 -12.42
C GLY A 520 -41.82 -10.91 -11.76
N LYS A 521 -40.64 -10.29 -11.90
CA LYS A 521 -39.39 -10.77 -11.26
C LYS A 521 -39.42 -10.73 -9.74
N LEU A 522 -40.18 -9.83 -9.13
CA LEU A 522 -40.38 -9.83 -7.67
C LEU A 522 -41.21 -11.02 -7.17
N GLN A 523 -42.03 -11.64 -8.03
CA GLN A 523 -42.87 -12.79 -7.66
C GLN A 523 -42.16 -14.13 -7.82
N GLU A 524 -41.03 -14.19 -8.53
CA GLU A 524 -40.24 -15.40 -8.72
C GLU A 524 -39.49 -15.79 -7.42
N PRO A 525 -39.31 -17.09 -7.13
CA PRO A 525 -38.53 -17.52 -5.98
C PRO A 525 -37.05 -17.15 -6.14
N PHE A 526 -36.56 -16.27 -5.27
CA PHE A 526 -35.16 -15.84 -5.27
C PHE A 526 -34.21 -16.98 -4.85
N LYS A 527 -33.15 -17.19 -5.62
CA LYS A 527 -32.10 -18.16 -5.30
C LYS A 527 -31.10 -17.57 -4.30
N ARG A 528 -30.30 -18.41 -3.65
CA ARG A 528 -29.29 -18.00 -2.64
C ARG A 528 -28.27 -16.94 -3.11
N GLN A 529 -28.06 -16.82 -4.42
CA GLN A 529 -27.04 -15.96 -5.03
C GLN A 529 -27.59 -14.61 -5.56
N THR A 530 -28.87 -14.29 -5.34
CA THR A 530 -29.54 -13.12 -5.97
C THR A 530 -29.84 -11.95 -5.01
N TYR A 531 -29.09 -11.76 -3.92
CA TYR A 531 -29.36 -10.66 -2.98
C TYR A 531 -29.23 -9.26 -3.60
N ASP A 532 -28.24 -9.08 -4.45
CA ASP A 532 -28.06 -7.82 -5.18
C ASP A 532 -29.22 -7.55 -6.17
N LEU A 533 -29.94 -8.59 -6.58
CA LEU A 533 -31.02 -8.52 -7.56
C LEU A 533 -32.22 -7.72 -7.04
N ILE A 534 -32.60 -7.89 -5.76
CA ILE A 534 -33.76 -7.19 -5.20
C ILE A 534 -33.50 -5.69 -5.16
N SER A 535 -32.33 -5.27 -4.66
CA SER A 535 -31.95 -3.84 -4.65
C SER A 535 -32.00 -3.26 -6.05
N ASN A 536 -31.45 -3.99 -7.03
CA ASN A 536 -31.45 -3.58 -8.43
C ASN A 536 -32.88 -3.46 -8.99
N ILE A 537 -33.77 -4.41 -8.72
CA ILE A 537 -35.17 -4.33 -9.15
C ILE A 537 -35.84 -3.07 -8.58
N PHE A 538 -35.67 -2.76 -7.30
CA PHE A 538 -36.26 -1.56 -6.70
C PHE A 538 -35.66 -0.25 -7.25
N LYS A 539 -34.36 -0.22 -7.58
CA LYS A 539 -33.74 0.89 -8.33
C LYS A 539 -34.36 1.01 -9.73
N GLY A 540 -34.65 -0.12 -10.38
CA GLY A 540 -35.34 -0.17 -11.68
C GLY A 540 -36.78 0.33 -11.61
N LEU A 541 -37.56 -0.05 -10.59
CA LEU A 541 -38.93 0.41 -10.38
C LEU A 541 -38.97 1.93 -10.15
N GLU A 542 -38.01 2.47 -9.39
CA GLU A 542 -37.84 3.91 -9.23
C GLU A 542 -37.62 4.60 -10.58
N ARG A 543 -36.64 4.11 -11.35
CA ARG A 543 -36.33 4.63 -12.70
C ARG A 543 -37.51 4.48 -13.68
N ALA A 544 -38.33 3.44 -13.53
CA ALA A 544 -39.55 3.23 -14.30
C ALA A 544 -40.69 4.22 -13.94
N GLY A 545 -40.50 5.05 -12.90
CA GLY A 545 -41.49 6.02 -12.43
C GLY A 545 -42.56 5.42 -11.52
N VAL A 546 -42.30 4.28 -10.88
CA VAL A 546 -43.22 3.71 -9.90
C VAL A 546 -43.23 4.61 -8.64
N PRO A 547 -44.41 5.13 -8.23
CA PRO A 547 -44.52 6.00 -7.07
C PRO A 547 -43.91 5.36 -5.81
N GLU A 548 -43.27 6.18 -4.98
CA GLU A 548 -42.64 5.69 -3.76
C GLU A 548 -43.59 4.91 -2.83
N PRO A 549 -44.83 5.35 -2.56
CA PRO A 549 -45.75 4.58 -1.72
C PRO A 549 -46.01 3.16 -2.23
N GLU A 550 -46.07 2.99 -3.55
CA GLU A 550 -46.22 1.66 -4.18
C GLU A 550 -44.95 0.83 -3.99
N ARG A 551 -43.76 1.43 -4.15
CA ARG A 551 -42.48 0.76 -3.88
C ARG A 551 -42.34 0.34 -2.41
N LEU A 552 -42.78 1.18 -1.46
CA LEU A 552 -42.75 0.84 -0.03
C LEU A 552 -43.64 -0.36 0.28
N GLU A 553 -44.86 -0.40 -0.28
CA GLU A 553 -45.78 -1.53 -0.10
C GLU A 553 -45.22 -2.82 -0.74
N LEU A 554 -44.63 -2.72 -1.93
CA LEU A 554 -43.98 -3.84 -2.59
C LEU A 554 -42.81 -4.39 -1.77
N LEU A 555 -42.00 -3.51 -1.16
CA LEU A 555 -40.89 -3.92 -0.30
C LEU A 555 -41.40 -4.60 0.97
N MET A 556 -42.42 -4.02 1.63
CA MET A 556 -43.04 -4.62 2.81
C MET A 556 -43.61 -6.01 2.49
N THR A 557 -44.29 -6.17 1.35
CA THR A 557 -44.81 -7.46 0.88
C THR A 557 -43.67 -8.46 0.59
N ALA A 558 -42.57 -8.00 -0.02
CA ALA A 558 -41.40 -8.84 -0.26
C ALA A 558 -40.77 -9.32 1.06
N LEU A 559 -40.73 -8.47 2.09
CA LEU A 559 -40.23 -8.82 3.42
C LEU A 559 -41.16 -9.80 4.18
N GLU A 560 -42.45 -9.78 3.90
CA GLU A 560 -43.46 -10.68 4.51
C GLU A 560 -43.45 -12.09 3.91
N ASN A 561 -42.96 -12.23 2.68
CA ASN A 561 -43.00 -13.48 1.93
C ASN A 561 -42.17 -14.58 2.63
N LYS A 562 -42.83 -15.70 2.96
CA LYS A 562 -42.25 -16.84 3.71
C LYS A 562 -41.14 -17.57 2.96
N ASN A 563 -41.05 -17.41 1.64
CA ASN A 563 -40.03 -18.04 0.80
C ASN A 563 -38.83 -17.12 0.52
N ALA A 564 -38.80 -15.90 1.06
CA ALA A 564 -37.69 -14.99 0.90
C ALA A 564 -36.47 -15.49 1.68
N HIS A 565 -35.34 -15.67 0.99
CA HIS A 565 -34.07 -15.97 1.63
C HIS A 565 -33.64 -14.77 2.51
N THR A 566 -33.25 -15.02 3.76
CA THR A 566 -32.88 -13.97 4.73
C THR A 566 -31.40 -13.59 4.61
N PRO A 567 -31.06 -12.37 4.15
CA PRO A 567 -29.66 -11.98 3.96
C PRO A 567 -28.93 -11.87 5.28
N TYR A 568 -27.60 -11.87 5.22
CA TYR A 568 -26.81 -11.46 6.38
C TYR A 568 -27.08 -9.98 6.72
N THR A 569 -27.10 -9.11 5.69
CA THR A 569 -27.37 -7.66 5.78
C THR A 569 -28.18 -7.20 4.56
N PHE A 570 -29.06 -6.22 4.71
CA PHE A 570 -29.74 -5.55 3.59
C PHE A 570 -28.81 -4.55 2.93
N GLU A 571 -28.83 -4.51 1.60
CA GLU A 571 -28.08 -3.52 0.83
C GLU A 571 -28.56 -2.09 1.14
N PHE A 572 -27.63 -1.14 1.12
CA PHE A 572 -27.84 0.22 1.62
C PHE A 572 -29.05 0.93 1.01
N TYR A 573 -29.30 0.79 -0.29
CA TYR A 573 -30.46 1.42 -0.93
C TYR A 573 -31.78 0.87 -0.40
N LEU A 574 -31.89 -0.45 -0.22
CA LEU A 574 -33.08 -1.06 0.38
C LEU A 574 -33.27 -0.59 1.82
N PHE A 575 -32.19 -0.52 2.59
CA PHE A 575 -32.23 -0.01 3.95
C PHE A 575 -32.75 1.44 4.02
N LYS A 576 -32.24 2.34 3.18
CA LYS A 576 -32.74 3.72 3.07
C LYS A 576 -34.19 3.81 2.61
N LEU A 577 -34.65 2.85 1.81
CA LEU A 577 -36.07 2.76 1.45
C LEU A 577 -36.94 2.32 2.65
N MET A 578 -36.45 1.39 3.48
CA MET A 578 -37.15 0.96 4.70
C MET A 578 -37.24 2.05 5.77
N GLU A 579 -36.22 2.90 5.93
CA GLU A 579 -36.28 4.07 6.84
C GLU A 579 -37.44 5.02 6.52
N ARG A 580 -37.96 4.97 5.29
CA ARG A 580 -39.05 5.81 4.81
C ARG A 580 -40.41 5.11 4.86
N PHE A 581 -40.52 3.95 5.51
CA PHE A 581 -41.80 3.29 5.73
C PHE A 581 -42.79 4.20 6.49
N PRO A 582 -44.09 4.12 6.18
CA PRO A 582 -45.11 4.83 6.95
C PRO A 582 -45.26 4.19 8.34
N ALA A 583 -45.64 5.00 9.34
CA ALA A 583 -45.87 4.54 10.71
C ALA A 583 -46.90 3.40 10.82
N SER A 584 -47.81 3.27 9.85
CA SER A 584 -48.78 2.18 9.75
C SER A 584 -48.14 0.80 9.55
N TYR A 585 -46.89 0.71 9.12
CA TYR A 585 -46.18 -0.55 8.90
C TYR A 585 -45.55 -1.13 10.17
N ALA A 586 -45.52 -0.39 11.29
CA ALA A 586 -44.85 -0.83 12.53
C ALA A 586 -45.31 -2.22 12.99
N GLY A 587 -46.62 -2.49 13.01
CA GLY A 587 -47.17 -3.80 13.40
C GLY A 587 -46.82 -4.93 12.42
N ARG A 588 -46.75 -4.63 11.11
CA ARG A 588 -46.36 -5.60 10.08
C ARG A 588 -44.87 -5.97 10.23
N LEU A 589 -44.03 -4.96 10.46
CA LEU A 589 -42.59 -5.11 10.65
C LEU A 589 -42.28 -5.93 11.92
N GLU A 590 -42.96 -5.61 13.03
CA GLU A 590 -42.85 -6.33 14.31
C GLU A 590 -43.19 -7.83 14.16
N ALA A 591 -44.20 -8.15 13.35
CA ALA A 591 -44.60 -9.53 13.10
C ALA A 591 -43.57 -10.36 12.29
N ILE A 592 -42.70 -9.71 11.49
CA ILE A 592 -41.74 -10.40 10.63
C ILE A 592 -40.32 -10.44 11.20
N ILE A 593 -39.92 -9.50 12.05
CA ILE A 593 -38.57 -9.44 12.65
C ILE A 593 -38.08 -10.78 13.21
N PRO A 594 -38.89 -11.60 13.92
CA PRO A 594 -38.43 -12.89 14.46
C PRO A 594 -37.97 -13.90 13.39
N LYS A 595 -38.36 -13.70 12.12
CA LYS A 595 -37.96 -14.55 10.99
C LYS A 595 -36.56 -14.21 10.46
N TYR A 596 -36.07 -13.00 10.72
CA TYR A 596 -34.78 -12.51 10.25
C TYR A 596 -33.68 -12.77 11.30
N ARG A 597 -32.42 -12.88 10.86
CA ARG A 597 -31.25 -13.18 11.69
C ARG A 597 -30.09 -12.28 11.31
N TYR A 598 -29.03 -12.25 12.12
CA TYR A 598 -27.81 -11.48 11.84
C TYR A 598 -28.06 -9.97 11.76
N GLU A 599 -27.31 -9.26 10.93
CA GLU A 599 -27.32 -7.80 10.80
C GLU A 599 -28.62 -7.28 10.18
N CYS A 600 -29.23 -8.03 9.25
CA CYS A 600 -30.51 -7.66 8.66
C CYS A 600 -31.64 -7.56 9.71
N ARG A 601 -31.57 -8.34 10.80
CA ARG A 601 -32.49 -8.21 11.93
C ARG A 601 -32.29 -6.88 12.66
N GLN A 602 -31.05 -6.49 12.92
CA GLN A 602 -30.72 -5.22 13.59
C GLN A 602 -31.19 -4.03 12.77
N GLN A 603 -31.04 -4.09 11.44
CA GLN A 603 -31.57 -3.08 10.51
C GLN A 603 -33.10 -2.94 10.63
N LEU A 604 -33.85 -4.05 10.68
CA LEU A 604 -35.31 -4.00 10.83
C LEU A 604 -35.73 -3.49 12.21
N GLU A 605 -35.02 -3.87 13.27
CA GLU A 605 -35.26 -3.37 14.64
C GLU A 605 -35.01 -1.86 14.73
N TYR A 606 -33.95 -1.36 14.09
CA TYR A 606 -33.67 0.08 13.98
C TYR A 606 -34.80 0.83 13.26
N VAL A 607 -35.25 0.31 12.11
CA VAL A 607 -36.38 0.90 11.37
C VAL A 607 -37.65 0.88 12.22
N LEU A 608 -37.96 -0.22 12.91
CA LEU A 608 -39.12 -0.31 13.80
C LEU A 608 -39.10 0.73 14.92
N ASN A 609 -37.95 0.92 15.56
CA ASN A 609 -37.79 1.92 16.63
C ASN A 609 -37.99 3.34 16.10
N SER A 610 -37.48 3.63 14.90
CA SER A 610 -37.66 4.92 14.24
C SER A 610 -39.13 5.18 13.91
N LEU A 611 -39.86 4.16 13.41
CA LEU A 611 -41.30 4.26 13.13
C LEU A 611 -42.14 4.48 14.40
N LYS A 612 -41.80 3.80 15.50
CA LYS A 612 -42.49 3.95 16.80
C LYS A 612 -42.22 5.31 17.45
N SER A 613 -41.04 5.90 17.20
CA SER A 613 -40.67 7.22 17.73
C SER A 613 -41.30 8.39 16.97
N ALA A 614 -41.80 8.14 15.75
CA ALA A 614 -42.46 9.13 14.90
C ALA A 614 -44.00 9.13 15.02
N GLN A 615 -44.57 8.28 15.88
CA GLN A 615 -46.02 8.16 16.14
C GLN A 615 -46.54 9.15 17.17
#